data_AF-A0A1J3I070-F1
#
_entry.id   AF-A0A1J3I070-F1
#
_cell.length_a   1.000
_cell.length_b   1.000
_cell.length_c   1.000
_cell.angle_alpha   90.00
_cell.angle_beta   90.00
_cell.angle_gamma   90.00
#
_symmetry.space_group_name_H-M   'P 1'
#
loop_
_entity.id
_entity.type
_entity.pdbx_description
1 polymer ?
#
loop_
_entity_poly.entity_id
_entity_poly.type
_entity_poly.pdbx_seq_one_letter_code
_entity_poly.pdbx_strand_id
1 'polypeptide(L)'
;SLNLGWCENISDDGVMSLAYGCPELRTLDLCGCVLITDESVVALADWCVHLRSLGLYYCRNITDRAMYSLAQSGVKNKPGLWKSVKKGKYDEEGLTSLNISQCTALTPSAVQAVCDTFPALHTCSGRHSLVMSGCLSLTSVHCACILQAHRAHTSVPHSAH
;
A
#
# COMPACT_ATOMS: atom_id res chain seq x y z
N SER A 1 5.32 6.07 -14.96
CA SER A 1 6.23 6.03 -13.81
C SER A 1 6.88 7.39 -13.72
N LEU A 2 6.93 7.98 -12.54
CA LEU A 2 7.54 9.29 -12.31
C LEU A 2 8.33 9.27 -11.00
N ASN A 3 9.50 9.91 -10.98
CA ASN A 3 10.30 10.09 -9.78
C ASN A 3 10.49 11.59 -9.52
N LEU A 4 10.05 12.04 -8.34
CA LEU A 4 10.18 13.40 -7.83
C LEU A 4 10.86 13.40 -6.45
N GLY A 5 11.60 12.34 -6.10
CA GLY A 5 12.29 12.25 -4.83
C GLY A 5 13.25 13.43 -4.63
N TRP A 6 13.27 13.96 -3.41
CA TRP A 6 14.09 15.08 -2.96
C TRP A 6 13.86 16.38 -3.73
N CYS A 7 12.72 16.50 -4.44
CA CYS A 7 12.31 17.75 -5.03
C CYS A 7 11.76 18.68 -3.93
N GLU A 8 12.60 19.53 -3.37
CA GLU A 8 12.28 20.36 -2.19
C GLU A 8 11.08 21.30 -2.37
N ASN A 9 10.74 21.64 -3.61
CA ASN A 9 9.65 22.56 -3.94
C ASN A 9 8.34 21.86 -4.33
N ILE A 10 8.27 20.52 -4.33
CA ILE A 10 7.00 19.85 -4.63
C ILE A 10 6.08 19.91 -3.40
N SER A 11 4.90 20.51 -3.59
CA SER A 11 3.84 20.63 -2.58
C SER A 11 2.61 19.81 -2.99
N ASP A 12 1.60 19.81 -2.12
CA ASP A 12 0.30 19.18 -2.40
C ASP A 12 -0.31 19.63 -3.73
N ASP A 13 -0.29 20.92 -4.05
CA ASP A 13 -0.81 21.45 -5.32
C ASP A 13 -0.15 20.81 -6.54
N GLY A 14 1.16 20.57 -6.46
CA GLY A 14 1.93 19.92 -7.51
C GLY A 14 1.54 18.45 -7.69
N VAL A 15 1.40 17.72 -6.58
CA VAL A 15 0.99 16.31 -6.61
C VAL A 15 -0.48 16.16 -7.04
N MET A 16 -1.38 17.04 -6.59
CA MET A 16 -2.78 17.08 -7.01
C MET A 16 -2.92 17.33 -8.50
N SER A 17 -2.18 18.31 -9.04
CA SER A 17 -2.14 18.57 -10.48
C SER A 17 -1.70 17.33 -11.27
N LEU A 18 -0.73 16.58 -10.72
CA LEU A 18 -0.26 15.32 -11.27
C LEU A 18 -1.33 14.24 -11.23
N ALA A 19 -2.00 14.07 -10.09
CA ALA A 19 -3.04 13.07 -9.91
C ALA A 19 -4.21 13.30 -10.89
N TYR A 20 -4.64 14.55 -11.06
CA TYR A 20 -5.72 14.92 -11.99
C TYR A 20 -5.30 14.81 -13.46
N GLY A 21 -4.06 15.19 -13.79
CA GLY A 21 -3.56 15.15 -15.16
C GLY A 21 -3.12 13.75 -15.63
N CYS A 22 -2.79 12.85 -14.69
CA CYS A 22 -2.21 11.54 -14.98
C CYS A 22 -2.95 10.39 -14.26
N PRO A 23 -4.22 10.10 -14.59
CA PRO A 23 -4.99 9.03 -13.93
C PRO A 23 -4.40 7.61 -14.14
N GLU A 24 -3.61 7.43 -15.20
CA GLU A 24 -2.93 6.17 -15.53
C GLU A 24 -1.58 5.99 -14.78
N LEU A 25 -1.28 6.85 -13.81
CA LEU A 25 -0.02 6.78 -13.07
C LEU A 25 0.06 5.49 -12.25
N ARG A 26 1.10 4.68 -12.52
CA ARG A 26 1.35 3.39 -11.85
C ARG A 26 2.43 3.45 -10.78
N THR A 27 3.36 4.39 -10.90
CA THR A 27 4.52 4.47 -10.01
C THR A 27 4.85 5.92 -9.80
N LEU A 28 4.95 6.32 -8.54
CA LEU A 28 5.34 7.64 -8.12
C LEU A 28 6.29 7.55 -6.92
N ASP A 29 7.42 8.22 -7.04
CA ASP A 29 8.39 8.37 -5.95
C ASP A 29 8.41 9.84 -5.48
N LEU A 30 8.07 10.07 -4.22
CA LEU A 30 8.07 11.36 -3.53
C LEU A 30 9.00 11.35 -2.30
N CYS A 31 9.96 10.41 -2.23
CA CYS A 31 10.88 10.31 -1.10
C CYS A 31 11.53 11.67 -0.76
N GLY A 32 11.56 12.06 0.50
CA GLY A 32 12.21 13.31 0.96
C GLY A 32 11.47 14.60 0.60
N CYS A 33 10.28 14.53 0.00
CA CYS A 33 9.47 15.72 -0.30
C CYS A 33 8.73 16.18 0.96
N VAL A 34 9.34 17.08 1.72
CA VAL A 34 8.84 17.44 3.07
C VAL A 34 7.64 18.39 3.06
N LEU A 35 7.29 18.99 1.92
CA LEU A 35 6.15 19.91 1.80
C LEU A 35 4.83 19.22 1.44
N ILE A 36 4.86 17.92 1.12
CA ILE A 36 3.63 17.16 0.86
C ILE A 36 2.99 16.73 2.18
N THR A 37 1.66 16.61 2.19
CA THR A 37 0.87 16.14 3.33
C THR A 37 -0.05 15.00 2.91
N ASP A 38 -0.97 14.61 3.81
CA ASP A 38 -2.00 13.64 3.50
C ASP A 38 -2.83 14.01 2.26
N GLU A 39 -2.98 15.30 1.94
CA GLU A 39 -3.74 15.76 0.75
C GLU A 39 -3.15 15.22 -0.55
N SER A 40 -1.82 15.19 -0.68
CA SER A 40 -1.14 14.54 -1.81
C SER A 40 -1.54 13.08 -1.95
N VAL A 41 -1.52 12.33 -0.85
CA VAL A 41 -1.83 10.89 -0.87
C VAL A 41 -3.30 10.66 -1.15
N VAL A 42 -4.20 11.47 -0.57
CA VAL A 42 -5.65 11.42 -0.83
C VAL A 42 -5.94 11.63 -2.31
N ALA A 43 -5.36 12.66 -2.93
CA ALA A 43 -5.54 12.92 -4.35
C ALA A 43 -5.05 11.77 -5.23
N LEU A 44 -3.90 11.19 -4.92
CA LEU A 44 -3.39 10.01 -5.62
C LEU A 44 -4.32 8.80 -5.46
N ALA A 45 -4.86 8.59 -4.27
CA ALA A 45 -5.76 7.48 -3.97
C ALA A 45 -7.09 7.59 -4.76
N ASP A 46 -7.62 8.81 -4.86
CA ASP A 46 -8.89 9.08 -5.53
C ASP A 46 -8.79 9.05 -7.06
N TRP A 47 -7.68 9.54 -7.63
CA TRP A 47 -7.59 9.80 -9.08
C TRP A 47 -6.63 8.86 -9.82
N CYS A 48 -5.62 8.32 -9.16
CA CYS A 48 -4.68 7.37 -9.76
C CYS A 48 -5.06 5.92 -9.41
N VAL A 49 -6.23 5.47 -9.88
CA VAL A 49 -6.79 4.13 -9.57
C VAL A 49 -5.90 2.96 -10.04
N HIS A 50 -4.92 3.23 -10.89
CA HIS A 50 -3.93 2.26 -11.39
C HIS A 50 -2.59 2.31 -10.65
N LEU A 51 -2.48 3.08 -9.56
CA LEU A 51 -1.26 3.18 -8.77
C LEU A 51 -0.85 1.81 -8.20
N ARG A 52 0.43 1.48 -8.35
CA ARG A 52 1.06 0.23 -7.93
C ARG A 52 2.19 0.44 -6.96
N SER A 53 2.97 1.50 -7.13
CA SER A 53 4.13 1.78 -6.29
C SER A 53 4.15 3.24 -5.86
N LEU A 54 4.28 3.46 -4.55
CA LEU A 54 4.33 4.78 -3.95
C LEU A 54 5.52 4.85 -2.97
N GLY A 55 6.43 5.79 -3.23
CA GLY A 55 7.55 6.10 -2.35
C GLY A 55 7.29 7.35 -1.52
N LEU A 56 7.28 7.23 -0.19
CA LEU A 56 7.07 8.30 0.79
C LEU A 56 8.17 8.32 1.87
N TYR A 57 9.35 7.76 1.58
CA TYR A 57 10.47 7.78 2.54
C TYR A 57 10.70 9.19 3.07
N TYR A 58 10.84 9.34 4.39
CA TYR A 58 11.17 10.62 5.03
C TYR A 58 10.13 11.75 4.79
N CYS A 59 8.91 11.41 4.36
CA CYS A 59 7.80 12.36 4.26
C CYS A 59 7.13 12.48 5.64
N ARG A 60 7.65 13.37 6.48
CA ARG A 60 7.29 13.47 7.91
C ARG A 60 5.89 14.03 8.19
N ASN A 61 5.29 14.69 7.20
CA ASN A 61 3.95 15.28 7.31
C ASN A 61 2.85 14.30 6.87
N ILE A 62 3.20 13.04 6.59
CA ILE A 62 2.25 11.97 6.28
C ILE A 62 1.80 11.31 7.59
N THR A 63 0.49 11.20 7.76
CA THR A 63 -0.17 10.66 8.95
C THR A 63 -1.08 9.47 8.61
N ASP A 64 -1.72 8.92 9.63
CA ASP A 64 -2.69 7.83 9.49
C ASP A 64 -3.79 8.12 8.47
N ARG A 65 -4.17 9.40 8.28
CA ARG A 65 -5.21 9.77 7.32
C ARG A 65 -4.82 9.39 5.88
N ALA A 66 -3.56 9.54 5.49
CA ALA A 66 -3.07 9.08 4.19
C ALA A 66 -3.23 7.55 4.03
N MET A 67 -2.87 6.78 5.06
CA MET A 67 -2.99 5.33 5.03
C MET A 67 -4.47 4.89 4.95
N TYR A 68 -5.35 5.50 5.75
CA TYR A 68 -6.77 5.20 5.68
C TYR A 68 -7.39 5.60 4.33
N SER A 69 -6.94 6.70 3.72
CA SER A 69 -7.37 7.07 2.38
C SER A 69 -6.93 6.03 1.35
N LEU A 70 -5.67 5.57 1.38
CA LEU A 70 -5.22 4.47 0.53
C LEU A 70 -6.04 3.20 0.74
N ALA A 71 -6.37 2.84 1.99
CA ALA A 71 -7.18 1.68 2.31
C ALA A 71 -8.66 1.81 1.85
N GLN A 72 -9.19 3.02 1.79
CA GLN A 72 -10.57 3.30 1.32
C GLN A 72 -10.65 3.60 -0.18
N SER A 73 -9.50 3.74 -0.83
CA SER A 73 -9.40 4.25 -2.19
C SER A 73 -10.01 3.33 -3.24
N GLY A 74 -10.46 3.94 -4.33
CA GLY A 74 -10.99 3.27 -5.51
C GLY A 74 -9.95 2.49 -6.33
N VAL A 75 -8.75 2.25 -5.80
CA VAL A 75 -7.78 1.31 -6.36
C VAL A 75 -8.40 -0.09 -6.26
N LYS A 76 -9.26 -0.41 -7.22
CA LYS A 76 -10.16 -1.56 -7.23
C LYS A 76 -9.43 -2.82 -6.79
N ASN A 77 -9.81 -3.35 -5.63
CA ASN A 77 -9.58 -4.74 -5.28
C ASN A 77 -10.94 -5.30 -4.90
N LYS A 78 -11.66 -5.93 -5.84
CA LYS A 78 -13.03 -6.43 -5.59
C LYS A 78 -13.00 -7.48 -4.46
N PRO A 79 -13.48 -7.18 -3.25
CA PRO A 79 -13.55 -8.16 -2.18
C PRO A 79 -14.80 -9.00 -2.45
N GLY A 80 -14.66 -10.07 -3.24
CA GLY A 80 -15.78 -10.99 -3.49
C GLY A 80 -15.74 -11.78 -4.80
N LEU A 81 -14.88 -11.43 -5.76
CA LEU A 81 -14.84 -12.10 -7.07
C LEU A 81 -13.84 -13.26 -7.16
N TRP A 82 -13.25 -13.71 -6.05
CA TRP A 82 -12.29 -14.82 -6.08
C TRP A 82 -12.96 -16.21 -6.08
N LYS A 83 -14.27 -16.29 -5.79
CA LYS A 83 -15.00 -17.57 -5.71
C LYS A 83 -15.40 -18.16 -7.06
N SER A 84 -15.21 -17.47 -8.19
CA SER A 84 -15.71 -17.98 -9.50
C SER A 84 -14.87 -17.67 -10.74
N VAL A 85 -13.68 -17.06 -10.62
CA VAL A 85 -12.87 -16.75 -11.80
C VAL A 85 -11.86 -17.87 -12.06
N LYS A 86 -11.99 -18.46 -13.24
CA LYS A 86 -11.08 -19.46 -13.81
C LYS A 86 -9.64 -18.99 -13.70
N LYS A 87 -8.77 -19.91 -13.30
CA LYS A 87 -7.30 -19.81 -13.24
C LYS A 87 -6.74 -19.30 -14.58
N GLY A 88 -6.56 -17.99 -14.73
CA GLY A 88 -5.96 -17.36 -15.90
C GLY A 88 -6.02 -15.84 -15.81
N LYS A 89 -4.87 -15.21 -15.56
CA LYS A 89 -4.63 -13.78 -15.24
C LYS A 89 -5.16 -13.31 -13.88
N TYR A 90 -4.28 -13.36 -12.88
CA TYR A 90 -4.32 -12.36 -11.81
C TYR A 90 -3.84 -11.06 -12.47
N ASP A 91 -4.77 -10.23 -12.93
CA ASP A 91 -4.42 -8.83 -13.16
C ASP A 91 -4.07 -8.30 -11.77
N GLU A 92 -2.80 -7.93 -11.57
CA GLU A 92 -2.24 -7.48 -10.29
C GLU A 92 -2.85 -6.13 -9.91
N GLU A 93 -4.14 -6.08 -9.59
CA GLU A 93 -4.87 -4.88 -9.18
C GLU A 93 -4.60 -4.55 -7.71
N GLY A 94 -4.40 -3.27 -7.39
CA GLY A 94 -4.02 -2.82 -6.05
C GLY A 94 -2.60 -2.26 -5.95
N LEU A 95 -2.31 -1.61 -4.82
CA LEU A 95 -0.96 -1.17 -4.48
C LEU A 95 -0.08 -2.40 -4.18
N THR A 96 1.10 -2.47 -4.79
CA THR A 96 2.05 -3.59 -4.66
C THR A 96 3.37 -3.16 -4.02
N SER A 97 3.64 -1.87 -3.91
CA SER A 97 4.83 -1.37 -3.23
C SER A 97 4.52 -0.07 -2.52
N LEU A 98 4.90 -0.02 -1.25
CA LEU A 98 4.76 1.18 -0.42
C LEU A 98 6.01 1.33 0.43
N ASN A 99 6.68 2.46 0.29
CA ASN A 99 7.79 2.82 1.18
C ASN A 99 7.36 3.99 2.06
N ILE A 100 7.17 3.72 3.36
CA ILE A 100 6.79 4.68 4.39
C ILE A 100 7.86 4.77 5.48
N SER A 101 9.08 4.38 5.14
CA SER A 101 10.21 4.41 6.08
C SER A 101 10.47 5.85 6.54
N GLN A 102 10.70 6.04 7.83
CA GLN A 102 10.85 7.35 8.48
C GLN A 102 9.58 8.25 8.47
N CYS A 103 8.40 7.72 8.11
CA CYS A 103 7.12 8.37 8.39
C CYS A 103 6.73 8.12 9.85
N THR A 104 7.28 8.91 10.77
CA THR A 104 7.18 8.67 12.22
C THR A 104 5.81 8.99 12.82
N ALA A 105 4.92 9.64 12.08
CA ALA A 105 3.56 9.97 12.51
C ALA A 105 2.54 8.84 12.23
N LEU A 106 2.98 7.70 11.70
CA LEU A 106 2.13 6.56 11.39
C LEU A 106 1.97 5.62 12.59
N THR A 107 0.75 5.14 12.80
CA THR A 107 0.42 4.11 13.77
C THR A 107 0.35 2.72 13.13
N PRO A 108 0.57 1.64 13.91
CA PRO A 108 0.40 0.28 13.42
C PRO A 108 -0.96 0.01 12.82
N SER A 109 -2.02 0.54 13.44
CA SER A 109 -3.41 0.31 13.01
C SER A 109 -3.69 0.86 11.62
N ALA A 110 -3.15 2.03 11.30
CA ALA A 110 -3.34 2.65 9.99
C ALA A 110 -2.57 1.89 8.89
N VAL A 111 -1.34 1.48 9.19
CA VAL A 111 -0.55 0.67 8.25
C VAL A 111 -1.17 -0.72 8.05
N GLN A 112 -1.70 -1.32 9.12
CA GLN A 112 -2.41 -2.60 9.03
C GLN A 112 -3.64 -2.51 8.12
N ALA A 113 -4.41 -1.42 8.19
CA ALA A 113 -5.57 -1.22 7.31
C ALA A 113 -5.20 -1.21 5.82
N VAL A 114 -4.05 -0.62 5.47
CA VAL A 114 -3.52 -0.64 4.09
C VAL A 114 -3.11 -2.06 3.69
N CYS A 115 -2.44 -2.80 4.57
CA CYS A 115 -2.09 -4.20 4.33
C CYS A 115 -3.33 -5.08 4.09
N ASP A 116 -4.34 -4.95 4.95
CA ASP A 116 -5.58 -5.72 4.86
C ASP A 116 -6.32 -5.46 3.53
N THR A 117 -6.19 -4.24 3.00
CA THR A 117 -6.78 -3.83 1.71
C THR A 117 -5.97 -4.32 0.51
N PHE A 118 -4.64 -4.33 0.63
CA PHE A 118 -3.71 -4.69 -0.43
C PHE A 118 -2.86 -5.91 -0.02
N PRO A 119 -3.36 -7.14 -0.24
CA PRO A 119 -2.65 -8.37 0.10
C PRO A 119 -1.28 -8.52 -0.57
N ALA A 120 -1.04 -7.80 -1.67
CA ALA A 120 0.25 -7.73 -2.32
C ALA A 120 1.33 -7.07 -1.44
N LEU A 121 0.96 -6.20 -0.49
CA LEU A 121 1.92 -5.59 0.44
C LEU A 121 2.33 -6.54 1.57
N HIS A 122 1.64 -7.67 1.75
CA HIS A 122 2.04 -8.66 2.74
C HIS A 122 3.39 -9.26 2.35
N THR A 123 4.37 -9.10 3.23
CA THR A 123 5.74 -9.58 3.03
C THR A 123 5.80 -11.10 3.12
N CYS A 124 5.53 -11.79 2.02
CA CYS A 124 5.85 -13.20 1.85
C CYS A 124 7.10 -13.32 0.97
N SER A 125 7.95 -14.34 1.19
CA SER A 125 9.16 -14.55 0.38
C SER A 125 8.84 -14.52 -1.11
N GLY A 126 9.23 -13.44 -1.80
CA GLY A 126 9.31 -13.37 -3.26
C GLY A 126 8.31 -12.48 -4.00
N ARG A 127 7.35 -11.77 -3.36
CA ARG A 127 6.54 -10.77 -4.07
C ARG A 127 6.17 -9.57 -3.19
N HIS A 128 6.51 -8.38 -3.70
CA HIS A 128 5.95 -7.08 -3.34
C HIS A 128 6.25 -6.58 -1.90
N SER A 129 6.55 -5.28 -1.78
CA SER A 129 7.39 -4.74 -0.69
C SER A 129 6.73 -3.57 0.03
N LEU A 130 6.31 -3.81 1.27
CA LEU A 130 6.12 -2.75 2.26
C LEU A 130 7.44 -2.50 2.98
N VAL A 131 7.95 -1.27 2.93
CA VAL A 131 9.20 -0.88 3.60
C VAL A 131 8.89 0.22 4.61
N MET A 132 9.11 -0.08 5.90
CA MET A 132 8.76 0.78 7.03
C MET A 132 9.91 0.96 8.03
N SER A 133 11.15 0.82 7.56
CA SER A 133 12.35 0.93 8.40
C SER A 133 12.43 2.31 9.08
N GLY A 134 12.88 2.31 10.34
CA GLY A 134 13.00 3.53 11.14
C GLY A 134 11.70 4.05 11.77
N CYS A 135 10.56 3.40 11.48
CA CYS A 135 9.30 3.65 12.18
C CYS A 135 9.23 2.81 13.47
N LEU A 136 9.85 3.30 14.55
CA LEU A 136 9.96 2.58 15.83
C LEU A 136 8.60 2.16 16.44
N SER A 137 7.53 2.87 16.09
CA SER A 137 6.17 2.60 16.58
C SER A 137 5.45 1.48 15.82
N LEU A 138 5.96 1.01 14.68
CA LEU A 138 5.26 0.07 13.78
C LEU A 138 5.58 -1.42 14.03
N THR A 139 6.15 -1.76 15.19
CA THR A 139 6.58 -3.13 15.51
C THR A 139 5.44 -4.15 15.63
N SER A 140 4.19 -3.70 15.75
CA SER A 140 3.00 -4.55 15.87
C SER A 140 2.19 -4.73 14.58
N VAL A 141 2.69 -4.28 13.43
CA VAL A 141 2.02 -4.54 12.15
C VAL A 141 2.18 -6.03 11.80
N HIS A 142 1.08 -6.77 11.77
CA HIS A 142 1.03 -8.20 11.50
C HIS A 142 0.73 -8.45 10.02
N CYS A 143 1.77 -8.44 9.18
CA CYS A 143 1.66 -8.80 7.77
C CYS A 143 1.73 -10.33 7.59
N ALA A 144 0.63 -11.06 7.86
CA ALA A 144 0.58 -12.49 7.62
C ALA A 144 0.11 -12.82 6.19
N CYS A 145 0.85 -13.66 5.48
CA CYS A 145 0.46 -14.12 4.15
C CYS A 145 -0.86 -14.92 4.23
N ILE A 146 -1.93 -14.52 3.54
CA ILE A 146 -3.19 -15.28 3.49
C ILE A 146 -2.96 -16.72 2.97
N LEU A 147 -1.91 -16.93 2.17
CA LEU A 147 -1.49 -18.28 1.71
C LEU A 147 -1.06 -19.22 2.84
N GLN A 148 -0.60 -18.71 3.99
CA GLN A 148 -0.25 -19.55 5.15
C GLN A 148 -1.50 -20.00 5.92
N ALA A 149 -2.56 -19.19 5.95
CA ALA A 149 -3.82 -19.55 6.61
C ALA A 149 -4.52 -20.77 5.97
N HIS A 150 -4.36 -20.97 4.66
CA HIS A 150 -4.90 -22.15 3.96
C HIS A 150 -4.11 -23.45 4.19
N ARG A 151 -2.87 -23.39 4.68
CA ARG A 151 -2.07 -24.60 5.01
C ARG A 151 -2.30 -25.10 6.43
N ALA A 152 -2.97 -24.34 7.29
CA ALA A 152 -3.18 -24.69 8.70
C ALA A 152 -4.48 -25.50 8.98
N HIS A 153 -5.32 -25.75 7.97
CA HIS A 153 -6.63 -26.39 8.16
C HIS A 153 -6.81 -27.80 7.55
N THR A 154 -5.73 -28.47 7.15
CA THR A 154 -5.79 -29.89 6.75
C THR A 154 -4.87 -30.76 7.61
N SER A 155 -5.14 -30.84 8.91
CA SER A 155 -4.76 -31.99 9.73
C SER A 155 -6.00 -32.84 9.97
N VAL A 156 -6.18 -33.85 9.11
CA VAL A 156 -7.19 -34.89 9.32
C VAL A 156 -6.74 -35.74 10.52
N PRO A 157 -7.55 -35.93 11.57
CA PRO A 157 -7.19 -36.85 12.64
C PRO A 157 -7.30 -38.29 12.11
N HIS A 158 -6.21 -39.05 12.15
CA HIS A 158 -6.26 -40.50 12.01
C HIS A 158 -6.92 -41.07 13.27
N SER A 159 -8.15 -41.58 13.15
CA SER A 159 -8.71 -42.52 14.13
C SER A 159 -8.00 -43.85 13.98
N ALA A 160 -7.28 -44.26 15.02
CA ALA A 160 -6.78 -45.61 15.17
C ALA A 160 -7.97 -46.54 15.52
N HIS A 161 -8.13 -47.60 14.74
CA HIS A 161 -8.91 -48.79 15.07
C HIS A 161 -7.93 -49.97 15.18
#